data_AF-A0A1J9Q040-F1
#
_entry.id   AF-A0A1J9Q040-F1
#
_cell.length_a   1.000
_cell.length_b   1.000
_cell.length_c   1.000
_cell.angle_alpha   90.00
_cell.angle_beta   90.00
_cell.angle_gamma   90.00
#
_symmetry.space_group_name_H-M   'P 1'
#
loop_
_entity.id
_entity.type
_entity.pdbx_description
1 polymer ?
#
loop_
_entity_poly.entity_id
_entity_poly.type
_entity_poly.pdbx_seq_one_letter_code
_entity_poly.pdbx_strand_id
1 'polypeptide(L)'
;MYNLMANSKYEYVKAFEQDDSLLPNTWIVVRIDGRGFHRFSDRYQFQKPNDERALNLMNAAACAVMKDLPDLIIAYGVSDEYRCEPPAAERRRLT
;
A
#
# COMPACT_ATOMS: atom_id res chain seq x y z
N MET A 1 -42.68 -11.49 18.94
CA MET A 1 -41.58 -12.24 18.30
C MET A 1 -40.43 -11.26 18.09
N TYR A 2 -39.53 -11.14 19.05
CA TYR A 2 -38.36 -10.25 18.99
C TYR A 2 -37.16 -11.12 18.63
N ASN A 3 -36.67 -10.99 17.40
CA ASN A 3 -35.42 -11.57 16.97
C ASN A 3 -34.28 -10.84 17.70
N LEU A 4 -33.82 -11.39 18.83
CA LEU A 4 -32.56 -10.99 19.44
C LEU A 4 -31.45 -11.48 18.50
N MET A 5 -30.96 -10.56 17.67
CA MET A 5 -29.85 -10.79 16.75
C MET A 5 -28.63 -11.28 17.55
N ALA A 6 -28.16 -12.48 17.23
CA ALA A 6 -26.94 -13.03 17.81
C ALA A 6 -25.76 -12.10 17.46
N ASN A 7 -25.02 -11.66 18.48
CA ASN A 7 -23.91 -10.67 18.52
C ASN A 7 -24.21 -9.24 19.02
N SER A 8 -25.42 -8.88 19.43
CA SER A 8 -25.69 -7.53 20.00
C SER A 8 -24.94 -7.23 21.31
N LYS A 9 -24.51 -8.26 22.05
CA LYS A 9 -23.82 -8.11 23.35
C LYS A 9 -22.49 -7.34 23.26
N TYR A 10 -21.83 -7.35 22.11
CA TYR A 10 -20.53 -6.71 21.91
C TYR A 10 -20.56 -5.60 20.86
N GLU A 11 -21.72 -5.26 20.30
CA GLU A 11 -21.83 -4.27 19.23
C GLU A 11 -21.37 -2.87 19.64
N TYR A 12 -21.43 -2.55 20.92
CA TYR A 12 -20.93 -1.30 21.50
C TYR A 12 -19.42 -1.06 21.24
N VAL A 13 -18.64 -2.12 20.95
CA VAL A 13 -17.21 -1.96 20.66
C VAL A 13 -16.94 -1.23 19.34
N LYS A 14 -17.88 -1.29 18.40
CA LYS A 14 -17.78 -0.54 17.13
C LYS A 14 -17.84 0.97 17.33
N ALA A 15 -18.46 1.44 18.42
CA ALA A 15 -18.52 2.87 18.74
C ALA A 15 -17.15 3.45 19.16
N PHE A 16 -16.15 2.61 19.41
CA PHE A 16 -14.77 3.05 19.67
C PHE A 16 -13.91 3.09 18.40
N GLU A 17 -14.42 2.65 17.25
CA GLU A 17 -13.74 2.84 15.98
C GLU A 17 -13.78 4.35 15.65
N GLN A 18 -12.63 4.93 15.34
CA GLN A 18 -12.54 6.30 14.85
C GLN A 18 -12.57 6.29 13.33
N ASP A 19 -13.31 7.24 12.75
CA ASP A 19 -13.33 7.43 11.30
C ASP A 19 -12.12 8.27 10.88
N ASP A 20 -11.22 7.65 10.11
CA ASP A 20 -10.01 8.28 9.57
C ASP A 20 -10.28 8.83 8.16
N SER A 21 -11.27 9.72 8.04
CA SER A 21 -11.65 10.32 6.77
C SER A 21 -10.53 11.25 6.26
N LEU A 22 -10.06 11.02 5.04
CA LEU A 22 -9.03 11.85 4.40
C LEU A 22 -9.66 13.09 3.73
N LEU A 23 -8.87 14.17 3.59
CA LEU A 23 -9.35 15.41 3.00
C LEU A 23 -9.74 15.19 1.52
N PRO A 24 -10.97 15.55 1.11
CA PRO A 24 -11.39 15.44 -0.29
C PRO A 24 -10.48 16.24 -1.23
N ASN A 25 -10.33 15.77 -2.48
CA ASN A 25 -9.52 16.42 -3.53
C ASN A 25 -8.02 16.56 -3.19
N THR A 26 -7.47 15.68 -2.35
CA THR A 26 -6.03 15.61 -2.10
C THR A 26 -5.42 14.33 -2.64
N TRP A 27 -4.12 14.37 -2.93
CA TRP A 27 -3.35 13.20 -3.33
C TRP A 27 -3.03 12.35 -2.11
N ILE A 28 -3.51 11.10 -2.11
CA ILE A 28 -3.20 10.13 -1.06
C ILE A 28 -1.91 9.43 -1.46
N VAL A 29 -0.90 9.49 -0.58
CA VAL A 29 0.37 8.81 -0.79
C VAL A 29 0.56 7.76 0.30
N VAL A 30 0.49 6.49 -0.11
CA VAL A 30 0.78 5.35 0.76
C VAL A 30 2.24 4.97 0.56
N ARG A 31 3.02 4.99 1.65
CA ARG A 31 4.40 4.50 1.66
C ARG A 31 4.49 3.20 2.42
N ILE A 32 5.06 2.19 1.79
CA ILE A 32 5.36 0.89 2.39
C ILE A 32 6.88 0.80 2.55
N ASP A 33 7.31 0.52 3.78
CA ASP A 33 8.72 0.36 4.15
C ASP A 33 8.99 -1.02 4.76
N GLY A 34 10.14 -1.60 4.40
CA GLY A 34 10.55 -2.92 4.85
C GLY A 34 11.02 -2.92 6.30
N ARG A 35 10.18 -3.41 7.22
CA ARG A 35 10.55 -3.47 8.64
C ARG A 35 11.78 -4.35 8.89
N GLY A 36 12.90 -3.71 9.25
CA GLY A 36 14.14 -4.43 9.61
C GLY A 36 14.86 -5.04 8.42
N PHE A 37 14.78 -4.40 7.25
CA PHE A 37 15.32 -4.90 5.98
C PHE A 37 16.82 -5.22 6.04
N HIS A 38 17.61 -4.53 6.89
CA HIS A 38 19.02 -4.83 7.09
C HIS A 38 19.29 -6.25 7.62
N ARG A 39 18.50 -6.70 8.60
CA ARG A 39 18.62 -8.07 9.13
C ARG A 39 18.08 -9.10 8.16
N PHE A 40 17.09 -8.72 7.36
CA PHE A 40 16.52 -9.55 6.31
C PHE A 40 17.56 -9.79 5.20
N SER A 41 18.17 -8.73 4.68
CA SER A 41 19.17 -8.82 3.62
C SER A 41 20.41 -9.62 4.05
N ASP A 42 20.87 -9.46 5.29
CA ASP A 42 21.98 -10.27 5.82
C ASP A 42 21.59 -11.74 6.01
N ARG A 43 20.36 -12.04 6.44
CA ARG A 43 19.87 -13.43 6.60
C ARG A 43 19.72 -14.15 5.27
N TYR A 44 19.23 -13.46 4.25
CA TYR A 44 19.00 -14.02 2.91
C TYR A 44 20.20 -13.81 1.98
N GLN A 45 21.33 -13.32 2.50
CA GLN A 45 22.60 -13.16 1.80
C GLN A 45 22.47 -12.33 0.51
N PHE A 46 21.80 -11.19 0.61
CA PHE A 46 21.60 -10.30 -0.54
C PHE A 46 22.94 -9.77 -1.05
N GLN A 47 23.04 -9.64 -2.38
CA GLN A 47 24.19 -9.03 -3.02
C GLN A 47 24.22 -7.52 -2.71
N LYS A 48 25.38 -7.04 -2.25
CA LYS A 48 25.63 -5.61 -1.99
C LYS A 48 26.42 -5.02 -3.18
N PRO A 49 26.10 -3.81 -3.67
CA PRO A 49 25.16 -2.85 -3.09
C PRO A 49 23.68 -3.12 -3.43
N ASN A 50 23.39 -3.78 -4.56
CA ASN A 50 22.03 -4.01 -5.04
C ASN A 50 21.83 -5.49 -5.37
N ASP A 51 20.71 -6.06 -4.90
CA ASP A 51 20.29 -7.42 -5.24
C ASP A 51 19.13 -7.36 -6.24
N GLU A 52 19.38 -7.79 -7.48
CA GLU A 52 18.36 -7.76 -8.54
C GLU A 52 17.15 -8.65 -8.23
N ARG A 53 17.34 -9.76 -7.51
CA ARG A 53 16.24 -10.68 -7.20
C ARG A 53 15.28 -10.04 -6.21
N ALA A 54 15.82 -9.35 -5.22
CA ALA A 54 15.04 -8.60 -4.23
C ALA A 54 14.26 -7.45 -4.87
N LEU A 55 14.91 -6.68 -5.74
CA LEU A 55 14.27 -5.58 -6.47
C LEU A 55 13.17 -6.08 -7.41
N ASN A 56 13.41 -7.19 -8.13
CA ASN A 56 12.41 -7.79 -9.01
C ASN A 56 11.22 -8.33 -8.25
N LEU A 57 11.43 -8.93 -7.08
CA LEU A 57 10.35 -9.38 -6.19
C LEU A 57 9.49 -8.20 -5.73
N MET A 58 10.13 -7.12 -5.30
CA MET A 58 9.47 -5.89 -4.89
C MET A 58 8.65 -5.28 -6.04
N ASN A 59 9.20 -5.23 -7.25
CA ASN A 59 8.50 -4.72 -8.43
C ASN A 59 7.30 -5.59 -8.81
N ALA A 60 7.46 -6.92 -8.74
CA ALA A 60 6.35 -7.84 -9.01
C ALA A 60 5.22 -7.67 -7.99
N ALA A 61 5.54 -7.48 -6.70
CA ALA A 61 4.56 -7.21 -5.66
C ALA A 61 3.84 -5.86 -5.89
N ALA A 62 4.57 -4.80 -6.21
CA ALA A 62 3.97 -3.51 -6.54
C ALA A 62 3.02 -3.58 -7.74
N CYS A 63 3.43 -4.29 -8.81
CA CYS A 63 2.58 -4.52 -9.98
C CYS A 63 1.32 -5.33 -9.64
N ALA A 64 1.39 -6.28 -8.71
CA ALA A 64 0.21 -7.01 -8.26
C ALA A 64 -0.76 -6.10 -7.49
N VAL A 65 -0.26 -5.30 -6.55
CA VAL A 65 -1.07 -4.34 -5.78
C VAL A 65 -1.75 -3.31 -6.70
N MET A 66 -1.04 -2.81 -7.71
CA MET A 66 -1.62 -1.90 -8.70
C MET A 66 -2.71 -2.54 -9.56
N LYS A 67 -2.67 -3.85 -9.80
CA LYS A 67 -3.73 -4.57 -10.52
C LYS A 67 -4.97 -4.79 -9.65
N ASP A 68 -4.76 -5.05 -8.36
CA ASP A 68 -5.83 -5.31 -7.41
C ASP A 68 -6.55 -4.03 -6.96
N LEU A 69 -5.87 -2.88 -6.98
CA LEU A 69 -6.39 -1.57 -6.58
C LEU A 69 -6.37 -0.60 -7.77
N PRO A 70 -7.46 -0.51 -8.57
CA PRO A 70 -7.49 0.27 -9.80
C PRO A 70 -7.41 1.80 -9.57
N ASP A 71 -7.69 2.27 -8.36
CA ASP A 71 -7.57 3.68 -7.99
C ASP A 71 -6.11 4.13 -7.81
N LEU A 72 -5.17 3.19 -7.74
CA LEU A 72 -3.74 3.49 -7.72
C LEU A 72 -3.27 3.85 -9.11
N ILE A 73 -2.93 5.11 -9.30
CA ILE A 73 -2.63 5.62 -10.63
C ILE A 73 -1.19 5.24 -11.06
N ILE A 74 -0.35 4.72 -10.16
CA ILE A 74 1.13 4.62 -10.31
C ILE A 74 1.71 3.81 -9.13
N ALA A 75 2.90 3.20 -9.26
CA ALA A 75 3.91 2.93 -8.23
C ALA A 75 5.36 3.24 -8.71
N TYR A 76 6.25 3.59 -7.77
CA TYR A 76 7.65 4.02 -7.89
C TYR A 76 8.39 3.46 -6.69
N GLY A 77 9.35 2.56 -6.92
CA GLY A 77 10.17 1.95 -5.87
C GLY A 77 11.62 2.37 -6.01
N VAL A 78 12.26 2.82 -4.93
CA VAL A 78 13.71 3.02 -4.86
C VAL A 78 14.26 2.30 -3.65
N SER A 79 15.17 1.36 -3.93
CA SER A 79 16.03 0.64 -2.97
C SER A 79 15.31 -0.21 -1.91
N ASP A 80 14.18 0.26 -1.40
CA ASP A 80 13.35 -0.29 -0.32
C ASP A 80 12.04 0.48 -0.05
N GLU A 81 11.80 1.67 -0.63
CA GLU A 81 10.57 2.45 -0.43
C GLU A 81 9.72 2.60 -1.71
N TYR A 82 8.41 2.31 -1.63
CA TYR A 82 7.42 2.56 -2.70
C TYR A 82 6.56 3.83 -2.46
N ARG A 83 6.37 4.65 -3.51
CA ARG A 83 5.38 5.73 -3.65
C ARG A 83 4.88 5.79 -5.08
N CYS A 84 3.86 6.55 -5.44
CA CYS A 84 3.12 6.35 -6.67
C CYS A 84 2.88 7.70 -7.43
N GLU A 85 3.47 7.99 -8.62
CA GLU A 85 3.09 9.08 -9.63
C GLU A 85 2.46 8.74 -11.05
N PRO A 86 1.20 9.09 -11.41
CA PRO A 86 0.48 8.58 -12.61
C PRO A 86 1.30 8.53 -13.92
N PRO A 87 1.14 7.51 -14.81
CA PRO A 87 1.78 7.53 -16.12
C PRO A 87 1.36 8.79 -16.90
N ALA A 88 2.35 9.51 -17.43
CA ALA A 88 2.23 10.83 -18.06
C ALA A 88 1.30 10.91 -19.29
N ALA A 89 0.67 9.80 -19.70
CA ALA A 89 -0.21 9.72 -20.86
C ALA A 89 -1.51 10.54 -20.72
N GLU A 90 -1.90 10.95 -19.51
CA GLU A 90 -3.12 11.73 -19.27
C GLU A 90 -2.89 13.24 -19.05
N ARG A 91 -1.64 13.74 -19.13
CA ARG A 91 -1.32 15.17 -18.94
C ARG A 91 -1.58 16.07 -20.16
N ARG A 92 -2.23 15.58 -21.22
CA ARG A 92 -2.45 16.32 -22.48
C ARG A 92 -3.91 16.60 -22.87
N ARG A 93 -4.86 16.56 -21.92
CA ARG A 93 -6.27 16.91 -22.20
C ARG A 93 -6.87 18.03 -21.35
N LEU A 94 -6.04 18.91 -20.78
CA LEU A 94 -6.50 20.15 -20.15
C LEU A 94 -5.58 21.31 -20.53
N THR A 95 -5.65 21.69 -21.81
CA THR A 95 -5.44 23.04 -22.34
C THR A 95 -6.42 23.23 -23.47
#